data_AF-A0A2V6PJC4-F1
#
_entry.id   AF-A0A2V6PJC4-F1
#
_cell.length_a   1.000
_cell.length_b   1.000
_cell.length_c   1.000
_cell.angle_alpha   90.00
_cell.angle_beta   90.00
_cell.angle_gamma   90.00
#
_symmetry.space_group_name_H-M   'P 1'
#
loop_
_entity.id
_entity.type
_entity.pdbx_description
1 polymer ?
#
loop_
_entity_poly.entity_id
_entity_poly.type
_entity_poly.pdbx_seq_one_letter_code
_entity_poly.pdbx_strand_id
1 'polypeptide(L)'
;MKEVTMRFRNSLAAGVLLTLLGAAATPAIAQAPSGFPRVIDALKAAPGCLGVETGQTASGRRVIFAWFTGKQALVDWYHSDVHQRAMRTVFPDQTFDRTPLPDLPDDSGPILTIVSVKFAETPGADTASRKIESIGIELYGPLPGGVAVGGRFAPAAIKIRGLREIDLKTATGQAR
;
A
#
# COMPACT_ATOMS: atom_id res chain seq x y z
N MET A 1 44.36 53.67 1.19
CA MET A 1 44.19 54.93 1.95
C MET A 1 43.32 55.87 1.13
N LYS A 2 42.34 56.49 1.81
CA LYS A 2 41.39 57.55 1.38
C LYS A 2 40.16 57.11 0.57
N GLU A 3 39.08 56.90 1.32
CA GLU A 3 37.70 57.22 0.90
C GLU A 3 37.59 58.69 0.48
N VAL A 4 36.77 58.98 -0.54
CA VAL A 4 36.03 60.24 -0.65
C VAL A 4 34.66 59.99 -1.30
N THR A 5 33.66 59.86 -0.43
CA THR A 5 32.34 60.53 -0.44
C THR A 5 31.67 60.86 -1.78
N MET A 6 30.56 60.17 -2.06
CA MET A 6 29.51 60.56 -3.01
C MET A 6 28.91 61.94 -2.67
N ARG A 7 28.69 62.78 -3.69
CA ARG A 7 27.72 63.88 -3.67
C ARG A 7 26.68 63.66 -4.75
N PHE A 8 25.45 63.38 -4.30
CA PHE A 8 24.25 63.29 -5.09
C PHE A 8 23.88 64.67 -5.66
N ARG A 9 23.60 64.73 -6.97
CA ARG A 9 22.78 65.77 -7.58
C ARG A 9 21.57 65.08 -8.19
N ASN A 10 20.41 65.31 -7.59
CA ASN A 10 19.12 64.90 -8.12
C ASN A 10 18.83 65.64 -9.43
N SER A 11 18.37 64.91 -10.45
CA SER A 11 17.52 65.45 -11.51
C SER A 11 16.55 64.35 -11.92
N LEU A 12 15.26 64.61 -11.67
CA LEU A 12 14.14 63.77 -12.07
C LEU A 12 14.12 63.61 -13.60
N ALA A 13 13.95 62.38 -14.07
CA ALA A 13 13.24 62.13 -15.33
C ALA A 13 12.65 60.70 -15.34
N ALA A 14 11.31 60.68 -15.31
CA ALA A 14 10.40 59.77 -15.99
C ALA A 14 10.56 58.24 -15.81
N GLY A 15 9.50 57.65 -15.27
CA GLY A 15 9.41 56.24 -14.93
C GLY A 15 9.49 55.27 -16.11
N VAL A 16 9.91 54.06 -15.77
CA VAL A 16 9.40 52.82 -16.36
C VAL A 16 9.05 51.90 -15.20
N LEU A 17 7.75 51.70 -15.02
CA LEU A 17 7.21 50.62 -14.22
C LEU A 17 7.43 49.32 -15.02
N LEU A 18 8.37 48.47 -14.60
CA LEU A 18 8.40 47.08 -15.06
C LEU A 18 8.10 46.17 -13.87
N THR A 19 6.86 45.69 -13.91
CA THR A 19 6.24 44.72 -13.01
C THR A 19 7.11 43.49 -12.76
N LEU A 20 7.24 43.13 -11.49
CA LEU A 20 7.65 41.82 -11.02
C LEU A 20 6.73 40.72 -11.58
N LEU A 21 7.29 39.73 -12.26
CA LEU A 21 6.76 38.36 -12.23
C LEU A 21 7.91 37.43 -11.84
N GLY A 22 8.05 37.23 -10.53
CA GLY A 22 8.74 36.06 -10.01
C GLY A 22 7.90 34.83 -10.33
N ALA A 23 8.25 34.12 -11.41
CA ALA A 23 7.75 32.78 -11.66
C ALA A 23 8.46 31.82 -10.69
N ALA A 24 7.99 31.78 -9.43
CA ALA A 24 8.27 30.65 -8.57
C ALA A 24 7.57 29.44 -9.20
N ALA A 25 8.34 28.60 -9.89
CA ALA A 25 7.88 27.28 -10.30
C ALA A 25 7.54 26.50 -9.02
N THR A 26 6.27 26.47 -8.65
CA THR A 26 5.76 25.51 -7.68
C THR A 26 6.14 24.12 -8.19
N PRO A 27 6.86 23.29 -7.41
CA PRO A 27 7.10 21.92 -7.84
C PRO A 27 5.73 21.28 -8.04
N ALA A 28 5.50 20.73 -9.24
CA ALA A 28 4.37 19.87 -9.47
C ALA A 28 4.51 18.71 -8.46
N ILE A 29 3.69 18.73 -7.40
CA ILE A 29 3.54 17.59 -6.51
C ILE A 29 3.09 16.45 -7.42
N ALA A 30 3.99 15.50 -7.70
CA ALA A 30 3.66 14.30 -8.42
C ALA A 30 2.40 13.73 -7.78
N GLN A 31 1.32 13.59 -8.55
CA GLN A 31 0.09 13.02 -8.02
C GLN A 31 0.44 11.62 -7.51
N ALA A 32 0.35 11.45 -6.19
CA ALA A 32 0.56 10.15 -5.58
C ALA A 32 -0.39 9.16 -6.25
N PRO A 33 0.04 7.90 -6.50
CA PRO A 33 -0.80 6.91 -7.15
C PRO A 33 -2.18 6.88 -6.49
N SER A 34 -3.24 6.99 -7.29
CA SER A 34 -4.62 6.79 -6.84
C SER A 34 -5.03 5.33 -7.08
N GLY A 35 -5.91 4.79 -6.23
CA GLY A 35 -6.42 3.43 -6.38
C GLY A 35 -5.52 2.31 -5.81
N PHE A 36 -5.58 1.13 -6.43
CA PHE A 36 -5.03 -0.13 -5.91
C PHE A 36 -3.55 -0.08 -5.48
N PRO A 37 -2.62 0.59 -6.19
CA PRO A 37 -1.22 0.72 -5.74
C PRO A 37 -1.06 1.42 -4.39
N ARG A 38 -1.86 2.46 -4.11
CA ARG A 38 -1.82 3.17 -2.82
C ARG A 38 -2.24 2.29 -1.65
N VAL A 39 -3.20 1.39 -1.87
CA VAL A 39 -3.63 0.42 -0.85
C VAL A 39 -2.49 -0.53 -0.50
N ILE A 40 -1.73 -0.97 -1.51
CA ILE A 40 -0.56 -1.85 -1.30
C ILE A 40 0.52 -1.14 -0.47
N ASP A 41 0.86 0.11 -0.82
CA ASP A 41 1.87 0.87 -0.08
C ASP A 41 1.43 1.16 1.37
N ALA A 42 0.15 1.49 1.56
CA ALA A 42 -0.41 1.68 2.90
C ALA A 42 -0.45 0.38 3.71
N LEU A 43 -0.76 -0.77 3.10
CA LEU A 43 -0.67 -2.07 3.74
C LEU A 43 0.75 -2.36 4.21
N LYS A 44 1.76 -2.15 3.36
CA LYS A 44 3.17 -2.36 3.70
C LYS A 44 3.63 -1.49 4.88
N ALA A 45 3.07 -0.29 5.01
CA ALA A 45 3.38 0.64 6.08
C ALA A 45 2.50 0.45 7.34
N ALA A 46 1.46 -0.39 7.29
CA ALA A 46 0.53 -0.53 8.38
C ALA A 46 1.18 -1.22 9.59
N PRO A 47 1.03 -0.68 10.82
CA PRO A 47 1.50 -1.34 12.03
C PRO A 47 0.96 -2.76 12.13
N GLY A 48 1.84 -3.73 12.39
CA GLY A 48 1.48 -5.13 12.50
C GLY A 48 1.24 -5.84 11.16
N CYS A 49 1.39 -5.18 10.01
CA CYS A 49 1.53 -5.88 8.74
C CYS A 49 2.96 -6.44 8.61
N LEU A 50 3.06 -7.74 8.41
CA LEU A 50 4.31 -8.51 8.39
C LEU A 50 4.90 -8.65 6.98
N GLY A 51 4.11 -8.38 5.96
CA GLY A 51 4.53 -8.49 4.57
C GLY A 51 3.33 -8.49 3.62
N VAL A 52 3.57 -7.98 2.42
CA VAL A 52 2.57 -7.87 1.35
C VAL A 52 3.18 -8.39 0.06
N GLU A 53 2.56 -9.42 -0.49
CA GLU A 53 2.85 -9.95 -1.83
C GLU A 53 1.69 -9.66 -2.77
N THR A 54 2.00 -9.52 -4.05
CA THR A 54 0.96 -9.33 -5.08
C THR A 54 1.18 -10.26 -6.25
N GLY A 55 0.10 -10.65 -6.91
CA GLY A 55 0.18 -11.50 -8.08
C GLY A 55 -1.03 -11.37 -8.99
N GLN A 56 -1.03 -12.20 -10.03
CA GLN A 56 -2.16 -12.37 -10.93
C GLN A 56 -2.45 -13.87 -11.07
N THR A 57 -3.72 -14.26 -10.95
CA THR A 57 -4.14 -15.65 -11.19
C THR A 57 -4.26 -15.91 -12.69
N ALA A 58 -4.18 -17.18 -13.08
CA ALA A 58 -4.45 -17.59 -14.47
C ALA A 58 -5.88 -17.23 -14.92
N SER A 59 -6.83 -17.11 -13.99
CA SER A 59 -8.19 -16.63 -14.24
C SER A 59 -8.32 -15.10 -14.34
N GLY A 60 -7.20 -14.37 -14.37
CA GLY A 60 -7.16 -12.92 -14.58
C GLY A 60 -7.40 -12.07 -13.34
N ARG A 61 -7.47 -12.66 -12.13
CA ARG A 61 -7.64 -11.88 -10.89
C ARG A 61 -6.32 -11.27 -10.47
N ARG A 62 -6.31 -9.99 -10.09
CA ARG A 62 -5.21 -9.38 -9.34
C ARG A 62 -5.36 -9.74 -7.87
N VAL A 63 -4.29 -10.18 -7.23
CA VAL A 63 -4.33 -10.68 -5.84
C VAL A 63 -3.34 -9.93 -4.97
N ILE A 64 -3.75 -9.60 -3.75
CA ILE A 64 -2.89 -9.15 -2.65
C ILE A 64 -2.91 -10.23 -1.59
N PHE A 65 -1.74 -10.59 -1.08
CA PHE A 65 -1.55 -11.42 0.10
C PHE A 65 -0.90 -10.56 1.17
N ALA A 66 -1.64 -10.19 2.21
CA ALA A 66 -1.14 -9.37 3.31
C ALA A 66 -1.16 -10.20 4.59
N TRP A 67 -0.02 -10.31 5.25
CA TRP A 67 0.09 -10.97 6.53
C TRP A 67 0.01 -9.95 7.67
N PHE A 68 -0.76 -10.25 8.69
CA PHE A 68 -0.87 -9.45 9.92
C PHE A 68 -0.40 -10.26 11.13
N THR A 69 0.11 -9.57 12.15
CA THR A 69 0.53 -10.18 13.43
C THR A 69 -0.61 -10.89 14.15
N GLY A 70 -1.84 -10.41 13.97
CA GLY A 70 -3.06 -11.05 14.45
C GLY A 70 -4.28 -10.16 14.33
N LYS A 71 -5.33 -10.49 15.07
CA LYS A 71 -6.65 -9.84 14.97
C LYS A 71 -6.56 -8.33 15.14
N GLN A 72 -5.89 -7.84 16.19
CA GLN A 72 -5.81 -6.41 16.48
C GLN A 72 -5.25 -5.62 15.28
N ALA A 73 -4.10 -6.03 14.73
CA ALA A 73 -3.49 -5.34 13.59
C ALA A 73 -4.39 -5.34 12.33
N LEU A 74 -5.13 -6.43 12.11
CA LEU A 74 -6.08 -6.50 11.00
C LEU A 74 -7.32 -5.62 11.24
N VAL A 75 -7.82 -5.54 12.46
CA VAL A 75 -8.94 -4.66 12.85
C VAL A 75 -8.52 -3.18 12.78
N ASP A 76 -7.31 -2.85 13.22
CA ASP A 76 -6.74 -1.50 13.08
C ASP A 76 -6.62 -1.11 11.61
N TRP A 77 -6.12 -2.02 10.76
CA TRP A 77 -6.10 -1.83 9.31
C TRP A 77 -7.51 -1.62 8.76
N TYR A 78 -8.48 -2.44 9.18
CA TYR A 78 -9.87 -2.33 8.76
C TYR A 78 -10.43 -0.92 9.07
N HIS A 79 -10.15 -0.38 10.24
CA HIS A 79 -10.61 0.96 10.64
C HIS A 79 -9.75 2.12 10.10
N SER A 80 -8.62 1.85 9.44
CA SER A 80 -7.75 2.90 8.91
C SER A 80 -8.44 3.74 7.82
N ASP A 81 -8.10 5.03 7.78
CA ASP A 81 -8.63 5.97 6.78
C ASP A 81 -8.38 5.51 5.35
N VAL A 82 -7.23 4.88 5.09
CA VAL A 82 -6.88 4.40 3.75
C VAL A 82 -7.78 3.25 3.32
N HIS A 83 -7.99 2.26 4.19
CA HIS A 83 -8.88 1.15 3.91
C HIS A 83 -10.34 1.62 3.76
N GLN A 84 -10.83 2.43 4.71
CA GLN A 84 -12.20 2.94 4.68
C GLN A 84 -12.47 3.81 3.45
N ARG A 85 -11.50 4.62 3.00
CA ARG A 85 -11.61 5.38 1.76
C ARG A 85 -11.63 4.48 0.53
N ALA A 86 -10.79 3.44 0.49
CA ALA A 86 -10.78 2.49 -0.61
C ALA A 86 -12.13 1.75 -0.72
N MET A 87 -12.67 1.27 0.40
CA MET A 87 -13.97 0.59 0.43
C MET A 87 -15.11 1.49 -0.02
N ARG A 88 -15.15 2.76 0.40
CA ARG A 88 -16.16 3.74 -0.09
C ARG A 88 -15.99 4.07 -1.57
N THR A 89 -14.77 4.04 -2.09
CA THR A 89 -14.54 4.27 -3.53
C THR A 89 -15.05 3.11 -4.37
N VAL A 90 -14.87 1.88 -3.89
CA VAL A 90 -15.29 0.66 -4.60
C VAL A 90 -16.78 0.38 -4.43
N PHE A 91 -17.34 0.66 -3.25
CA PHE A 91 -18.74 0.43 -2.89
C PHE A 91 -19.37 1.72 -2.32
N PRO A 92 -19.60 2.75 -3.16
CA PRO A 92 -20.09 4.05 -2.69
C PRO A 92 -21.47 3.98 -2.02
N ASP A 93 -22.31 3.04 -2.44
CA ASP A 93 -23.69 2.90 -1.95
C ASP A 93 -23.83 1.85 -0.83
N GLN A 94 -22.71 1.34 -0.31
CA GLN A 94 -22.72 0.30 0.74
C GLN A 94 -22.18 0.85 2.05
N THR A 95 -22.88 0.53 3.13
CA THR A 95 -22.46 0.82 4.50
C THR A 95 -21.95 -0.46 5.15
N PHE A 96 -20.73 -0.43 5.69
CA PHE A 96 -20.13 -1.55 6.39
C PHE A 96 -20.09 -1.26 7.89
N ASP A 97 -21.24 -1.33 8.56
CA ASP A 97 -21.39 -1.00 10.00
C ASP A 97 -21.40 -2.25 10.90
N ARG A 98 -20.48 -3.18 10.63
CA ARG A 98 -20.33 -4.39 11.45
C ARG A 98 -18.99 -4.38 12.16
N THR A 99 -18.99 -4.83 13.41
CA THR A 99 -17.76 -5.12 14.12
C THR A 99 -16.96 -6.16 13.33
N PRO A 100 -15.70 -5.88 12.95
CA PRO A 100 -14.88 -6.85 12.25
C PRO A 100 -14.47 -8.00 13.18
N LEU A 101 -14.64 -9.24 12.71
CA LEU A 101 -14.15 -10.47 13.36
C LEU A 101 -14.62 -10.64 14.82
N PRO A 102 -15.93 -10.54 15.12
CA PRO A 102 -16.43 -10.57 16.49
C PRO A 102 -16.15 -11.91 17.18
N ASP A 103 -16.14 -13.00 16.43
CA ASP A 103 -16.00 -14.37 16.95
C ASP A 103 -14.55 -14.88 16.94
N LEU A 104 -13.60 -14.09 16.44
CA LEU A 104 -12.19 -14.49 16.39
C LEU A 104 -11.51 -14.14 17.73
N PRO A 105 -10.84 -15.08 18.40
CA PRO A 105 -10.06 -14.76 19.61
C PRO A 105 -8.95 -13.75 19.34
N ASP A 106 -8.64 -12.90 20.32
CA ASP A 106 -7.61 -11.86 20.18
C ASP A 106 -6.19 -12.44 20.04
N ASP A 107 -5.97 -13.64 20.57
CA ASP A 107 -4.70 -14.38 20.55
C ASP A 107 -4.58 -15.39 19.39
N SER A 108 -5.41 -15.25 18.35
CA SER A 108 -5.46 -16.17 17.18
C SER A 108 -4.15 -16.28 16.38
N GLY A 109 -3.13 -15.49 16.71
CA GLY A 109 -1.84 -15.47 16.02
C GLY A 109 -1.94 -14.85 14.61
N PRO A 110 -0.93 -15.08 13.75
CA PRO A 110 -0.82 -14.42 12.45
C PRO A 110 -1.98 -14.76 11.50
N ILE A 111 -2.47 -13.74 10.78
CA ILE A 111 -3.58 -13.87 9.81
C ILE A 111 -3.09 -13.50 8.42
N LEU A 112 -3.31 -14.38 7.44
CA LEU A 112 -3.20 -14.07 6.02
C LEU A 112 -4.52 -13.52 5.51
N THR A 113 -4.49 -12.30 5.00
CA THR A 113 -5.58 -11.71 4.23
C THR A 113 -5.29 -11.84 2.75
N ILE A 114 -6.21 -12.44 2.00
CA ILE A 114 -6.16 -12.52 0.55
C ILE A 114 -7.24 -11.62 -0.02
N VAL A 115 -6.83 -10.60 -0.77
CA VAL A 115 -7.75 -9.75 -1.54
C VAL A 115 -7.59 -10.10 -3.01
N SER A 116 -8.66 -10.58 -3.64
CA SER A 116 -8.65 -10.89 -5.07
C SER A 116 -9.66 -10.04 -5.82
N VAL A 117 -9.23 -9.36 -6.88
CA VAL A 117 -10.07 -8.44 -7.68
C VAL A 117 -10.02 -8.86 -9.14
N LYS A 118 -11.19 -9.07 -9.74
CA LYS A 118 -11.35 -9.24 -11.19
C LYS A 118 -11.97 -7.97 -11.75
N PHE A 119 -11.35 -7.41 -12.78
CA PHE A 119 -11.86 -6.26 -13.52
C PHE A 119 -12.54 -6.74 -14.80
N ALA A 120 -13.58 -6.04 -15.23
CA ALA A 120 -14.20 -6.29 -16.53
C ALA A 120 -13.19 -6.03 -17.66
N GLU A 121 -13.25 -6.87 -18.70
CA GLU A 121 -12.35 -6.78 -19.86
C GLU A 121 -12.61 -5.52 -20.69
N THR A 122 -13.88 -5.15 -20.83
CA THR A 122 -14.30 -3.93 -21.53
C THR A 122 -14.18 -2.72 -20.59
N PRO A 123 -13.46 -1.65 -20.99
CA PRO A 123 -13.49 -0.39 -20.26
C PRO A 123 -14.94 0.10 -20.12
N GLY A 124 -15.32 0.55 -18.91
CA GLY A 124 -16.60 1.25 -18.74
C GLY A 124 -16.59 2.55 -19.55
N ALA A 125 -17.78 3.13 -19.77
CA ALA A 125 -17.92 4.43 -20.46
C ALA A 125 -17.15 5.57 -19.76
N ASP A 126 -16.76 5.38 -18.50
CA ASP A 126 -15.93 6.29 -17.73
C ASP A 126 -14.47 5.78 -17.68
N THR A 127 -13.56 6.53 -18.30
CA THR A 127 -12.18 6.08 -18.65
C THR A 127 -11.21 6.04 -17.46
N ALA A 128 -11.64 6.48 -16.27
CA ALA A 128 -10.76 6.62 -15.10
C ALA A 128 -10.71 5.38 -14.18
N SER A 129 -11.67 4.45 -14.26
CA SER A 129 -11.67 3.25 -13.40
C SER A 129 -12.25 2.03 -14.13
N ARG A 130 -11.43 0.98 -14.29
CA ARG A 130 -11.92 -0.32 -14.77
C ARG A 130 -13.00 -0.83 -13.82
N LYS A 131 -14.17 -1.20 -14.36
CA LYS A 131 -15.28 -1.76 -13.59
C LYS A 131 -14.81 -3.03 -12.87
N ILE A 132 -15.06 -3.13 -11.57
CA ILE A 132 -14.82 -4.35 -10.80
C ILE A 132 -15.97 -5.33 -11.10
N GLU A 133 -15.63 -6.52 -11.60
CA GLU A 133 -16.58 -7.61 -11.85
C GLU A 133 -16.78 -8.45 -10.59
N SER A 134 -15.70 -8.69 -9.84
CA SER A 134 -15.76 -9.36 -8.54
C SER A 134 -14.60 -8.97 -7.64
N ILE A 135 -14.87 -8.99 -6.35
CA ILE A 135 -13.88 -8.85 -5.28
C ILE A 135 -14.09 -9.98 -4.25
N GLY A 136 -13.01 -10.51 -3.71
CA GLY A 136 -13.03 -11.41 -2.57
C GLY A 136 -12.03 -10.90 -1.53
N ILE A 137 -12.42 -10.94 -0.26
CA ILE A 137 -11.54 -10.67 0.89
C ILE A 137 -11.69 -11.86 1.83
N GLU A 138 -10.65 -12.68 1.90
CA GLU A 138 -10.64 -13.96 2.60
C GLU A 138 -9.52 -13.98 3.64
N LEU A 139 -9.77 -14.59 4.80
CA LEU A 139 -8.86 -14.59 5.94
C LEU A 139 -8.50 -16.03 6.34
N TYR A 140 -7.21 -16.31 6.50
CA TYR A 140 -6.69 -17.63 6.82
C TYR A 140 -5.64 -17.56 7.94
N GLY A 141 -5.61 -18.59 8.79
CA GLY A 141 -4.52 -18.81 9.75
C GLY A 141 -3.56 -19.89 9.24
N PRO A 142 -2.25 -19.80 9.56
CA PRO A 142 -1.32 -20.86 9.22
C PRO A 142 -1.57 -22.10 10.08
N LEU A 143 -1.70 -23.26 9.44
CA LEU A 143 -1.76 -24.55 10.15
C LEU A 143 -0.36 -24.99 10.61
N PRO A 144 -0.27 -25.75 11.72
CA PRO A 144 0.99 -26.32 12.18
C PRO A 144 1.51 -27.42 11.24
N GLY A 145 2.82 -27.72 11.34
CA GLY A 145 3.40 -28.95 10.76
C GLY A 145 3.76 -28.91 9.28
N GLY A 146 3.86 -27.72 8.67
CA GLY A 146 4.25 -27.55 7.27
C GLY A 146 5.74 -27.81 6.97
N VAL A 147 6.11 -27.71 5.69
CA VAL A 147 7.50 -27.77 5.20
C VAL A 147 7.77 -26.60 4.27
N ALA A 148 8.96 -26.01 4.38
CA ALA A 148 9.50 -24.99 3.50
C ALA A 148 10.89 -25.43 3.02
N VAL A 149 11.14 -25.39 1.71
CA VAL A 149 12.43 -25.80 1.10
C VAL A 149 13.00 -24.66 0.27
N GLY A 150 14.18 -24.17 0.62
CA GLY A 150 14.81 -23.04 -0.08
C GLY A 150 14.13 -21.67 0.12
N GLY A 151 13.08 -21.61 0.94
CA GLY A 151 12.27 -20.42 1.17
C GLY A 151 10.81 -20.78 1.41
N ARG A 152 9.99 -19.75 1.64
CA ARG A 152 8.55 -19.89 1.83
C ARG A 152 7.82 -18.63 1.38
N PHE A 153 6.51 -18.78 1.16
CA PHE A 153 5.62 -17.69 0.81
C PHE A 153 5.34 -16.73 1.98
N ALA A 154 5.09 -17.28 3.18
CA ALA A 154 4.88 -16.48 4.37
C ALA A 154 6.19 -15.77 4.79
N PRO A 155 6.16 -14.48 5.19
CA PRO A 155 7.33 -13.77 5.68
C PRO A 155 8.06 -14.52 6.81
N ALA A 156 9.40 -14.43 6.83
CA ALA A 156 10.24 -15.12 7.82
C ALA A 156 9.95 -14.72 9.29
N ALA A 157 9.38 -13.52 9.49
CA ALA A 157 8.93 -13.04 10.80
C ALA A 157 7.80 -13.90 11.39
N ILE A 158 7.03 -14.59 10.55
CA ILE A 158 5.92 -15.45 10.99
C ILE A 158 6.48 -16.75 11.54
N LYS A 159 6.13 -17.05 12.80
CA LYS A 159 6.46 -18.32 13.44
C LYS A 159 5.29 -19.28 13.29
N ILE A 160 5.52 -20.37 12.55
CA ILE A 160 4.53 -21.43 12.34
C ILE A 160 4.97 -22.64 13.16
N ARG A 161 4.11 -23.09 14.07
CA ARG A 161 4.40 -24.20 14.97
C ARG A 161 4.70 -25.47 14.16
N GLY A 162 5.86 -26.08 14.41
CA GLY A 162 6.25 -27.32 13.74
C GLY A 162 6.58 -27.17 12.25
N LEU A 163 6.75 -25.95 11.73
CA LEU A 163 7.26 -25.75 10.37
C LEU A 163 8.69 -26.25 10.28
N ARG A 164 8.95 -27.13 9.33
CA ARG A 164 10.30 -27.60 8.99
C ARG A 164 10.86 -26.74 7.86
N GLU A 165 11.94 -26.03 8.12
CA GLU A 165 12.67 -25.27 7.10
C GLU A 165 13.90 -26.09 6.66
N ILE A 166 14.03 -26.34 5.36
CA ILE A 166 15.09 -27.15 4.75
C ILE A 166 15.83 -26.28 3.74
N ASP A 167 17.16 -26.25 3.82
CA ASP A 167 17.98 -25.56 2.83
C ASP A 167 17.98 -26.34 1.51
N LEU A 168 17.78 -25.65 0.38
CA LEU A 168 17.66 -26.31 -0.93
C LEU A 168 18.92 -27.10 -1.31
N LYS A 169 20.12 -26.63 -0.95
CA LYS A 169 21.38 -27.33 -1.25
C LYS A 169 21.45 -28.66 -0.51
N THR A 170 20.97 -28.68 0.74
CA THR A 170 20.91 -29.90 1.55
C THR A 170 19.85 -30.88 1.05
N ALA A 171 18.75 -30.39 0.47
CA ALA A 171 17.70 -31.22 -0.09
C ALA A 171 18.12 -31.93 -1.39
N THR A 172 18.96 -31.30 -2.20
CA THR A 172 19.45 -31.87 -3.48
C THR A 172 20.70 -32.74 -3.31
N GLY A 173 21.14 -33.04 -2.08
CA GLY A 173 22.29 -33.89 -1.81
C GLY A 173 23.65 -33.25 -2.17
N GLN A 174 23.71 -31.93 -2.38
CA GLN A 174 25.00 -31.24 -2.52
C GLN A 174 25.60 -31.04 -1.13
N ALA A 175 26.65 -31.80 -0.82
CA ALA A 175 27.45 -31.62 0.38
C ALA A 175 28.06 -30.20 0.42
N ARG A 176 28.10 -29.62 1.63
CA ARG A 176 28.58 -28.27 1.91
C ARG A 176 30.00 -28.02 1.42
#